data_AF-A0A378JU48-F1
#
_entry.id   AF-A0A378JU48-F1
#
_cell.length_a   1.000
_cell.length_b   1.000
_cell.length_c   1.000
_cell.angle_alpha   90.00
_cell.angle_beta   90.00
_cell.angle_gamma   90.00
#
_symmetry.space_group_name_H-M   'P 1'
#
loop_
_entity.id
_entity.type
_entity.pdbx_description
1 polymer ?
#
loop_
_entity_poly.entity_id
_entity_poly.type
_entity_poly.pdbx_seq_one_letter_code
_entity_poly.pdbx_strand_id
1 'polypeptide(L)' 'MPKQTLTSTALEDKLDDLMIPGFIAELTPEEADGFGAFVEDALSEEAALEANNG' A
#
# COMPACT_ATOMS: atom_id res chain seq x y z
N MET A 1 19.92 -0.16 -12.43
CA MET A 1 19.82 -0.14 -10.95
C MET A 1 19.36 -1.54 -10.53
N PRO A 2 20.02 -2.22 -9.58
CA PRO A 2 19.51 -3.50 -9.12
C PRO A 2 18.17 -3.25 -8.41
N LYS A 3 17.10 -3.87 -8.92
CA LYS A 3 15.79 -3.82 -8.26
C LYS A 3 15.94 -4.57 -6.93
N GLN A 4 15.74 -3.87 -5.83
CA GLN A 4 15.73 -4.45 -4.48
C GLN A 4 14.66 -5.55 -4.51
N THR A 5 15.07 -6.81 -4.55
CA THR A 5 14.11 -7.92 -4.52
C THR A 5 13.61 -8.01 -3.10
N LEU A 6 12.36 -7.60 -2.91
CA LEU A 6 11.67 -7.64 -1.63
C LEU A 6 11.55 -9.10 -1.19
N THR A 7 12.21 -9.46 -0.09
CA THR A 7 12.04 -10.79 0.52
C THR A 7 10.78 -10.75 1.38
N SER A 8 9.99 -11.83 1.39
CA SER A 8 8.76 -11.93 2.22
C SER A 8 9.02 -11.54 3.68
N THR A 9 10.18 -11.91 4.20
CA THR A 9 10.62 -11.61 5.56
C THR A 9 10.73 -10.11 5.86
N ALA A 10 11.21 -9.28 4.91
CA ALA A 10 11.35 -7.85 5.15
C ALA A 10 10.00 -7.11 5.16
N LEU A 11 9.01 -7.62 4.43
CA LEU A 11 7.61 -7.16 4.50
C LEU A 11 6.97 -7.56 5.83
N GLU A 12 7.18 -8.80 6.27
CA GLU A 12 6.66 -9.32 7.53
C GLU A 12 7.19 -8.54 8.74
N ASP A 13 8.51 -8.26 8.79
CA ASP A 13 9.11 -7.48 9.88
C ASP A 13 8.48 -6.07 9.98
N LYS A 14 8.29 -5.40 8.83
CA LYS A 14 7.63 -4.09 8.77
C LYS A 14 6.14 -4.17 9.14
N LEU A 15 5.46 -5.26 8.80
CA LEU A 15 4.06 -5.49 9.17
C LEU A 15 3.92 -5.62 10.69
N ASP A 16 4.82 -6.37 11.32
CA ASP A 16 4.84 -6.55 12.76
C ASP A 16 5.06 -5.23 13.49
N ASP A 17 5.97 -4.37 13.00
CA ASP A 17 6.19 -3.04 13.55
C ASP A 17 4.93 -2.14 13.43
N LEU A 18 4.21 -2.23 12.31
CA LEU A 18 2.97 -1.47 12.08
C LEU A 18 1.81 -1.88 13.01
N MET A 19 1.91 -3.02 13.70
CA MET A 19 0.97 -3.40 14.75
C MET A 19 1.14 -2.58 16.04
N ILE A 20 2.23 -1.82 16.17
CA ILE A 20 2.50 -0.94 17.31
C ILE A 20 1.77 0.40 17.12
N PRO A 21 0.83 0.79 18.01
CA PRO A 21 0.12 2.05 17.88
C PRO A 21 1.06 3.26 17.85
N GLY A 22 0.91 4.10 16.83
CA GLY A 22 1.70 5.32 16.65
C GLY A 22 3.06 5.11 15.97
N PHE A 23 3.41 3.87 15.61
CA PHE A 23 4.56 3.60 14.75
C PHE A 23 4.26 4.00 13.30
N ILE A 24 5.24 4.61 12.62
CA ILE A 24 5.15 5.04 11.23
C ILE A 24 6.31 4.42 10.47
N ALA A 25 6.01 3.63 9.44
CA ALA A 25 7.00 3.03 8.56
C ALA A 25 6.99 3.73 7.19
N GLU A 26 8.18 4.00 6.65
CA GLU A 26 8.32 4.39 5.25
C GLU A 26 8.38 3.14 4.36
N LEU A 27 7.58 3.16 3.29
CA LEU A 27 7.48 2.08 2.32
C LEU A 27 7.94 2.55 0.94
N THR A 28 8.70 1.74 0.23
CA THR A 28 8.91 1.94 -1.21
C THR A 28 7.61 1.66 -1.98
N PRO A 29 7.49 2.09 -3.24
CA PRO A 29 6.31 1.77 -4.05
C PRO A 29 6.03 0.26 -4.12
N GLU A 30 7.05 -0.58 -4.27
CA GLU A 30 6.85 -2.03 -4.32
C GLU A 30 6.42 -2.63 -2.97
N GLU A 31 6.90 -2.07 -1.85
CA GLU A 31 6.47 -2.47 -0.51
C GLU A 31 5.02 -2.07 -0.26
N ALA A 32 4.66 -0.84 -0.63
CA ALA A 32 3.31 -0.31 -0.52
C ALA A 32 2.30 -1.22 -1.25
N ASP A 33 2.62 -1.63 -2.48
CA ASP A 33 1.81 -2.59 -3.24
C ASP A 33 1.66 -3.93 -2.49
N GLY A 34 2.75 -4.44 -1.89
CA GLY A 34 2.75 -5.68 -1.10
C GLY A 34 1.91 -5.58 0.19
N PHE A 35 1.85 -4.40 0.79
CA PHE A 35 0.97 -4.08 1.92
C PHE A 35 -0.49 -3.85 1.51
N GLY A 36 -0.80 -3.87 0.21
CA GLY A 36 -2.12 -3.53 -0.31
C GLY A 36 -2.45 -2.04 -0.15
N ALA A 37 -1.44 -1.19 0.00
CA ALA A 37 -1.62 0.25 -0.01
C ALA A 37 -2.03 0.66 -1.42
N PHE A 38 -3.28 1.09 -1.57
CA PHE A 38 -3.83 1.49 -2.84
C PHE A 38 -3.62 2.99 -3.04
N VAL A 39 -2.98 3.38 -4.15
CA VAL A 39 -2.95 4.77 -4.61
C VAL A 39 -4.17 5.00 -5.48
N GLU A 40 -5.31 5.22 -4.83
CA GLU A 40 -6.49 5.77 -5.51
C GLU A 40 -6.27 7.27 -5.53
N ASP A 41 -6.07 7.85 -6.71
CA ASP A 41 -6.55 9.22 -6.90
C ASP A 41 -8.05 9.10 -6.61
N ALA A 42 -8.49 9.64 -5.47
CA ALA A 42 -9.85 9.41 -4.96
C ALA A 42 -10.81 9.48 -6.14
N LEU A 43 -11.64 8.42 -6.33
CA LEU A 43 -12.54 8.32 -7.48
C LEU A 43 -13.15 9.69 -7.75
N SER A 44 -12.98 10.21 -8.96
CA SER A 44 -13.63 11.48 -9.30
C SER A 44 -15.13 11.32 -9.08
N GLU A 45 -15.82 12.41 -8.76
CA GLU A 45 -17.26 12.39 -8.50
C GLU A 45 -18.02 11.67 -9.63
N GLU A 46 -17.57 11.86 -10.87
CA GLU A 46 -18.08 11.18 -12.06
C GLU A 46 -17.84 9.66 -12.05
N ALA A 47 -16.64 9.19 -11.70
CA ALA A 47 -16.31 7.77 -11.66
C ALA A 47 -17.04 7.04 -10.51
N ALA A 48 -17.24 7.71 -9.37
CA ALA A 48 -18.02 7.20 -8.25
C ALA A 48 -19.51 7.06 -8.61
N LEU A 49 -20.07 8.01 -9.37
CA LEU A 49 -21.46 7.96 -9.87
C LEU A 49 -21.66 6.86 -10.91
N GLU A 50 -20.68 6.64 -11.80
CA GLU A 50 -20.75 5.60 -12.82
C GLU A 50 -20.71 4.19 -12.20
N ALA A 51 -19.93 3.98 -11.15
CA ALA A 51 -19.87 2.72 -10.41
C ALA A 51 -21.18 2.36 -9.67
N ASN A 52 -21.98 3.35 -9.27
CA ASN A 52 -23.25 3.14 -8.58
C ASN A 52 -24.42 2.76 -9.52
N ASN A 53 -24.22 2.84 -10.84
CA ASN A 53 -25.22 2.50 -11.86
C ASN A 53 -24.96 1.14 -12.56
N GLY A 54 -24.14 0.27 -11.97
CA GLY A 54 -23.86 -1.09 -12.46
C GLY A 54 -24.71 -2.18 -11.80
#